data_AF-A0AAR2JB40-F1
#
_entry.id   AF-A0AAR2JB40-F1
#
_cell.length_a   1.000
_cell.length_b   1.000
_cell.length_c   1.000
_cell.angle_alpha   90.00
_cell.angle_beta   90.00
_cell.angle_gamma   90.00
#
_symmetry.space_group_name_H-M   'P 1'
#
loop_
_entity.id
_entity.type
_entity.pdbx_description
1 polymer ?
#
loop_
_entity_poly.entity_id
_entity_poly.type
_entity_poly.pdbx_seq_one_letter_code
_entity_poly.pdbx_strand_id
1 'polypeptide(L)'
;MMYDDAGKRWVPAGSGAQAVSRVHIYQNPNNNSFRVVGRKLQADQQVVINCPLMRGIKYNQATPNFHQWRDARQVWGLNFSSKDEAMQFANTMMYALDVLSGEKNNTT
;
A
#
# COMPACT_ATOMS: atom_id res chain seq x y z
N MET A 1 7.15 -0.86 5.37
CA MET A 1 7.66 -2.09 6.00
C MET A 1 7.23 -3.29 5.17
N MET A 2 8.02 -4.36 5.21
CA MET A 2 7.73 -5.66 4.62
C MET A 2 7.72 -6.70 5.75
N TYR A 3 6.78 -7.63 5.76
CA TYR A 3 6.83 -8.75 6.71
C TYR A 3 7.78 -9.83 6.17
N ASP A 4 8.76 -10.19 6.99
CA ASP A 4 9.67 -11.32 6.77
C ASP A 4 9.05 -12.55 7.46
N ASP A 5 8.50 -13.47 6.66
CA ASP A 5 7.82 -14.66 7.16
C ASP A 5 8.79 -15.63 7.89
N ALA A 6 10.05 -15.70 7.46
CA ALA A 6 11.05 -16.58 8.07
C ALA A 6 11.49 -16.03 9.44
N GLY A 7 11.76 -14.73 9.50
CA GLY A 7 12.12 -14.04 10.74
C GLY A 7 10.93 -13.67 11.64
N LYS A 8 9.69 -13.91 11.18
CA LYS A 8 8.42 -13.53 11.82
C LYS A 8 8.38 -12.08 12.30
N ARG A 9 8.96 -11.16 11.52
CA ARG A 9 9.15 -9.77 11.93
C ARG A 9 8.92 -8.79 10.79
N TRP A 10 8.61 -7.55 11.15
CA TRP A 10 8.61 -6.45 10.19
C TRP A 10 10.03 -5.97 9.93
N VAL A 11 10.37 -5.80 8.65
CA VAL A 11 11.63 -5.20 8.22
C VAL A 11 11.37 -3.92 7.40
N PRO A 12 12.30 -2.96 7.38
CA PRO A 12 12.21 -1.79 6.51
C PRO A 12 12.05 -2.19 5.04
N ALA A 13 11.31 -1.40 4.27
CA ALA A 13 11.21 -1.57 2.82
C ALA A 13 12.34 -0.78 2.13
N GLY A 14 12.91 -1.34 1.05
CA GLY A 14 14.04 -0.76 0.33
C GLY A 14 15.41 -1.11 0.91
N SER A 15 16.47 -0.53 0.35
CA SER A 15 17.85 -0.72 0.83
C SER A 15 18.31 0.45 1.69
N GLY A 16 19.37 0.26 2.47
CA GLY A 16 19.98 1.30 3.29
C GLY A 16 19.18 1.68 4.54
N ALA A 17 19.44 2.87 5.07
CA ALA A 17 18.84 3.34 6.30
C ALA A 17 17.30 3.46 6.21
N GLN A 18 16.63 3.17 7.32
CA GLN A 18 15.20 3.39 7.46
C GLN A 18 14.90 4.89 7.44
N ALA A 19 13.87 5.26 6.70
CA ALA A 19 13.50 6.64 6.48
C ALA A 19 12.00 6.80 6.22
N VAL A 20 11.50 8.01 6.47
CA VAL A 20 10.15 8.41 6.11
C VAL A 20 10.02 8.40 4.59
N SER A 21 8.88 7.90 4.12
CA SER A 21 8.53 7.84 2.71
C SER A 21 7.21 8.55 2.48
N ARG A 22 7.08 9.25 1.34
CA ARG A 22 5.81 9.71 0.83
C ARG A 22 5.15 8.56 0.07
N VAL A 23 3.91 8.23 0.41
CA VAL A 23 3.18 7.11 -0.16
C VAL A 23 1.89 7.62 -0.79
N HIS A 24 1.63 7.22 -2.04
CA HIS A 24 0.42 7.56 -2.77
C HIS A 24 -0.20 6.31 -3.39
N ILE A 25 -1.51 6.39 -3.67
CA ILE A 25 -2.22 5.45 -4.52
C ILE A 25 -2.44 6.12 -5.87
N TYR A 26 -1.89 5.54 -6.93
CA TYR A 26 -2.05 6.02 -8.29
C TYR A 26 -3.09 5.18 -9.03
N GLN A 27 -3.91 5.83 -9.85
CA GLN A 27 -4.83 5.19 -10.79
C GLN A 27 -4.30 5.38 -12.22
N ASN A 28 -4.33 4.33 -13.01
CA ASN A 28 -4.21 4.41 -14.47
C ASN A 28 -5.61 4.24 -15.07
N PRO A 29 -6.24 5.30 -15.59
CA PRO A 29 -7.61 5.24 -16.09
C PRO A 29 -7.74 4.40 -17.37
N ASN A 30 -6.67 4.25 -18.16
CA ASN A 30 -6.73 3.54 -19.44
C ASN A 30 -7.03 2.04 -19.29
N ASN A 31 -6.61 1.46 -18.15
CA ASN A 31 -6.84 0.05 -17.83
C ASN A 31 -7.43 -0.14 -16.43
N ASN A 32 -7.98 0.95 -15.87
CA ASN A 32 -8.56 1.05 -14.53
C ASN A 32 -7.75 0.33 -13.43
N SER A 33 -6.42 0.41 -13.51
CA SER A 33 -5.53 -0.24 -12.53
C SER A 33 -5.09 0.74 -11.45
N PHE A 34 -4.88 0.22 -10.24
CA PHE A 34 -4.38 1.00 -9.12
C PHE A 34 -3.04 0.46 -8.63
N ARG A 35 -2.19 1.34 -8.11
CA ARG A 35 -0.90 0.96 -7.49
C ARG A 35 -0.62 1.80 -6.25
N VAL A 36 -0.12 1.17 -5.20
CA VAL A 36 0.51 1.87 -4.06
C VAL A 36 1.98 2.08 -4.40
N VAL A 37 2.41 3.34 -4.39
CA VAL A 37 3.80 3.73 -4.66
C VAL A 37 4.33 4.54 -3.49
N GLY A 38 5.43 4.07 -2.90
CA GLY A 38 6.13 4.71 -1.80
C GLY A 38 7.52 5.13 -2.22
N ARG A 39 7.89 6.39 -2.00
CA ARG A 39 9.23 6.93 -2.26
C ARG A 39 9.80 7.54 -0.99
N LYS A 40 11.05 7.23 -0.71
CA LYS A 40 11.83 7.89 0.35
C LYS A 40 11.85 9.40 0.15
N LEU A 41 11.81 10.17 1.25
CA LEU A 41 11.95 11.64 1.20
C LEU A 41 13.41 12.10 1.00
N GLN A 42 14.37 11.17 1.08
CA GLN A 42 15.78 11.43 0.79
C GLN A 42 15.99 11.85 -0.68
N ALA A 43 17.15 12.47 -0.94
CA ALA A 43 17.49 13.00 -2.26
C ALA A 43 17.48 11.95 -3.38
N ASP A 44 17.73 10.68 -3.06
CA ASP A 44 17.69 9.58 -4.02
C ASP A 44 16.25 9.19 -4.43
N GLN A 45 15.24 9.66 -3.70
CA GLN A 45 13.81 9.35 -3.87
C GLN A 45 13.54 7.87 -4.15
N GLN A 46 14.29 6.99 -3.47
CA GLN A 46 14.25 5.56 -3.71
C GLN A 46 12.81 5.04 -3.64
N VAL A 47 12.40 4.29 -4.67
CA VAL A 47 11.10 3.59 -4.67
C VAL A 47 11.21 2.39 -3.72
N VAL A 48 10.45 2.44 -2.63
CA VAL A 48 10.43 1.40 -1.59
C VAL A 48 9.17 0.55 -1.63
N ILE A 49 8.10 1.04 -2.28
CA ILE A 49 6.88 0.30 -2.56
C ILE A 49 6.50 0.57 -4.00
N ASN A 50 6.22 -0.50 -4.76
CA ASN A 50 5.61 -0.41 -6.08
C ASN A 50 4.65 -1.60 -6.26
N CYS A 51 3.55 -1.55 -5.51
CA CYS A 51 2.60 -2.65 -5.36
C CYS A 51 1.37 -2.42 -6.24
N PRO A 52 1.09 -3.25 -7.25
CA PRO A 52 -0.21 -3.23 -7.92
C PRO A 52 -1.31 -3.64 -6.94
N LEU A 53 -2.44 -2.95 -6.98
CA LEU A 53 -3.64 -3.36 -6.27
C LEU A 53 -4.47 -4.26 -7.18
N MET A 54 -4.84 -5.42 -6.65
CA MET A 54 -5.66 -6.42 -7.31
C MET A 54 -6.97 -6.58 -6.55
N ARG A 55 -8.01 -7.01 -7.27
CA ARG A 55 -9.29 -7.39 -6.66
C ARG A 55 -9.04 -8.44 -5.57
N GLY A 56 -9.74 -8.30 -4.45
CA GLY A 56 -9.69 -9.27 -3.35
C GLY A 56 -8.48 -9.13 -2.42
N ILE A 57 -7.64 -8.10 -2.62
CA ILE A 57 -6.64 -7.73 -1.60
C ILE A 57 -7.37 -7.48 -0.28
N LYS A 58 -6.89 -8.13 0.78
CA LYS A 58 -7.33 -7.88 2.15
C LYS A 58 -6.51 -6.76 2.75
N TYR A 59 -7.12 -5.58 2.84
CA TYR A 59 -6.58 -4.45 3.56
C TYR A 59 -7.02 -4.51 5.03
N ASN A 60 -6.07 -4.35 5.97
CA ASN A 60 -6.31 -4.43 7.40
C ASN A 60 -5.71 -3.22 8.12
N GLN A 61 -6.54 -2.50 8.87
CA GLN A 61 -6.11 -1.44 9.77
C GLN A 61 -5.80 -2.05 11.14
N ALA A 62 -4.60 -2.63 11.27
CA ALA A 62 -4.20 -3.39 12.45
C ALA A 62 -4.16 -2.52 13.73
N THR A 63 -3.81 -1.25 13.61
CA THR A 63 -3.99 -0.22 14.65
C THR A 63 -4.36 1.12 13.97
N PRO A 64 -4.75 2.17 14.72
CA PRO A 64 -5.09 3.47 14.13
C PRO A 64 -3.98 4.11 13.28
N ASN A 65 -2.71 3.75 13.48
CA ASN A 65 -1.57 4.27 12.72
C ASN A 65 -0.78 3.18 11.99
N PHE A 66 -1.23 1.92 12.04
CA PHE A 66 -0.52 0.82 11.39
C PHE A 66 -1.46 0.00 10.53
N HIS A 67 -1.32 0.12 9.22
CA HIS A 67 -2.14 -0.59 8.25
C HIS A 67 -1.29 -1.57 7.45
N GLN A 68 -1.88 -2.69 7.05
CA GLN A 68 -1.20 -3.75 6.32
C GLN A 68 -2.09 -4.36 5.24
N TRP A 69 -1.47 -4.88 4.19
CA TRP A 69 -2.14 -5.67 3.16
C TRP A 69 -1.18 -6.70 2.59
N ARG A 70 -1.71 -7.73 1.95
CA ARG A 70 -0.94 -8.78 1.30
C ARG A 70 -1.20 -8.77 -0.20
N ASP A 71 -0.12 -8.75 -0.99
CA ASP A 71 -0.16 -9.10 -2.40
C ASP A 71 0.35 -10.54 -2.62
N ALA A 72 0.49 -10.98 -3.87
CA ALA A 72 0.92 -12.35 -4.19
C ALA A 72 2.35 -12.70 -3.71
N ARG A 73 3.18 -11.71 -3.38
CA ARG A 73 4.61 -11.87 -3.06
C ARG A 73 4.96 -11.39 -1.66
N GLN A 74 4.28 -10.38 -1.14
CA GLN A 74 4.71 -9.62 0.03
C GLN A 74 3.53 -9.17 0.89
N VAL A 75 3.72 -9.18 2.21
CA VAL A 75 2.90 -8.39 3.12
C VAL A 75 3.54 -7.03 3.31
N TRP A 76 2.79 -6.00 2.97
CA TRP A 76 3.15 -4.61 3.16
C TRP A 76 2.57 -4.09 4.45
N GLY A 77 3.33 -3.23 5.13
CA GLY A 77 2.90 -2.51 6.32
C GLY A 77 3.32 -1.05 6.24
N LEU A 78 2.40 -0.16 6.60
CA LEU A 78 2.64 1.29 6.71
C LEU A 78 2.42 1.73 8.15
N ASN A 79 3.42 2.41 8.70
CA ASN A 79 3.31 3.11 9.96
C ASN A 79 3.19 4.61 9.65
N PHE A 80 2.06 5.20 9.98
CA PHE A 80 1.70 6.58 9.65
C PHE A 80 2.17 7.54 10.74
N SER A 81 2.53 8.77 10.35
CA SER A 81 2.99 9.78 11.31
C SER A 81 1.84 10.35 12.15
N SER A 82 0.61 10.25 11.66
CA SER A 82 -0.62 10.64 12.36
C SER A 82 -1.81 9.73 12.01
N LYS A 83 -2.83 9.76 12.89
CA LYS A 83 -4.12 9.08 12.66
C LYS A 83 -4.86 9.63 11.44
N ASP A 84 -4.75 10.93 11.20
CA ASP A 84 -5.45 11.61 10.11
C ASP A 84 -4.88 11.18 8.75
N GLU A 85 -3.55 11.07 8.63
CA GLU A 85 -2.91 10.52 7.43
C GLU A 85 -3.30 9.05 7.20
N ALA A 86 -3.33 8.25 8.28
CA ALA A 86 -3.73 6.85 8.22
C ALA A 86 -5.17 6.73 7.68
N MET A 87 -6.09 7.53 8.21
CA MET A 87 -7.49 7.56 7.81
C MET A 87 -7.67 8.01 6.36
N GLN A 88 -6.98 9.07 5.94
CA GLN A 88 -7.00 9.53 4.54
C GLN A 88 -6.52 8.43 3.59
N PHE A 89 -5.39 7.79 3.90
CA PHE A 89 -4.88 6.69 3.10
C PHE A 89 -5.86 5.51 3.05
N ALA A 90 -6.47 5.16 4.19
CA ALA A 90 -7.45 4.09 4.27
C ALA A 90 -8.67 4.36 3.38
N ASN A 91 -9.20 5.59 3.39
CA ASN A 91 -10.33 5.97 2.55
C ASN A 91 -9.99 5.81 1.06
N THR A 92 -8.82 6.28 0.62
CA THR A 92 -8.37 6.11 -0.77
C THR A 92 -8.15 4.65 -1.14
N MET A 93 -7.57 3.84 -0.23
CA MET A 93 -7.36 2.42 -0.45
C MET A 93 -8.68 1.67 -0.60
N MET A 94 -9.64 1.93 0.28
CA MET A 94 -10.96 1.29 0.23
C MET A 94 -11.71 1.67 -1.04
N TYR A 95 -11.68 2.94 -1.46
CA TYR A 95 -12.23 3.39 -2.73
C TYR A 95 -11.62 2.63 -3.93
N ALA A 96 -10.29 2.54 -3.99
CA ALA A 96 -9.61 1.82 -5.06
C ALA A 96 -10.01 0.33 -5.12
N LEU A 97 -10.14 -0.33 -3.96
CA LEU A 97 -10.57 -1.73 -3.87
C LEU A 97 -12.05 -1.92 -4.25
N ASP A 98 -12.91 -0.96 -3.94
CA ASP A 98 -14.32 -0.98 -4.34
C ASP A 98 -14.47 -0.87 -5.86
N VAL A 99 -13.77 0.08 -6.49
CA VAL A 99 -13.72 0.22 -7.95
C VAL A 99 -13.25 -1.07 -8.63
N LEU A 100 -12.18 -1.68 -8.13
CA LEU A 100 -11.68 -2.97 -8.65
C LEU A 100 -12.67 -4.13 -8.44
N SER A 101 -13.50 -4.07 -7.39
CA SER A 101 -14.51 -5.08 -7.10
C SER A 101 -15.74 -4.95 -8.00
N GLY A 102 -16.18 -3.71 -8.28
CA GLY A 102 -17.33 -3.38 -9.11
C GLY A 102 -17.19 -3.70 -10.60
N GLU A 103 -15.97 -3.81 -11.13
CA GLU A 103 -15.71 -4.15 -12.54
C GLU A 103 -16.39 -5.45 -13.04
N LYS A 104 -16.76 -6.39 -12.16
CA LYS A 104 -17.45 -7.63 -12.57
C LYS A 104 -18.93 -7.45 -12.92
N ASN A 105 -19.56 -6.36 -12.49
CA ASN A 105 -21.02 -6.21 -12.62
C ASN A 105 -21.47 -5.63 -13.98
N ASN A 106 -20.53 -5.24 -14.86
CA ASN A 106 -20.82 -4.60 -16.15
C ASN A 106 -20.48 -5.48 -17.38
N THR A 107 -20.36 -6.81 -17.23
CA THR A 107 -20.06 -7.72 -18.35
C THR A 107 -21.15 -8.78 -18.58
N THR A 108 -22.42 -8.37 -18.56
CA THR A 108 -23.54 -9.21 -19.03
C THR A 108 -24.18 -8.58 -20.26
#